data_AF-A0AAW7BCP0-F1
#
_entry.id   AF-A0AAW7BCP0-F1
#
_cell.length_a   1.000
_cell.length_b   1.000
_cell.length_c   1.000
_cell.angle_alpha   90.00
_cell.angle_beta   90.00
_cell.angle_gamma   90.00
#
_symmetry.space_group_name_H-M   'P 1'
#
loop_
_entity.id
_entity.type
_entity.pdbx_description
1 polymer ?
#
loop_
_entity_poly.entity_id
_entity_poly.type
_entity_poly.pdbx_seq_one_letter_code
_entity_poly.pdbx_strand_id
1 'polypeptide(L)'
;MESFGITVFETPIGPCGIAWRGSKIVGVEIGEADEKETRHRLRERFAGGEYAEPPAFIRQTIEKVRALLDGASPDFSDTPLALDSVPDLNRRVYEIILELKPGETTTYGAIARRLGDVSLSQAVGYALGKNPFPIIVPCHRVLGSNGKVGGFSAAGGTATKLRLLNIERARTTSEPDLFGGLPLQERPQTGW
;
A
#
# COMPACT_ATOMS: atom_id res chain seq x y z
N MET A 1 6.93 -1.83 -29.28
CA MET A 1 7.35 -1.16 -28.04
C MET A 1 6.14 -1.17 -27.12
N GLU A 2 6.22 -1.78 -25.95
CA GLU A 2 5.08 -1.75 -25.01
C GLU A 2 4.86 -0.32 -24.53
N SER A 3 3.61 0.14 -24.54
CA SER A 3 3.26 1.47 -24.06
C SER A 3 3.58 1.58 -22.56
N PHE A 4 4.36 2.58 -22.16
CA PHE A 4 4.61 2.92 -20.76
C PHE A 4 3.86 4.21 -20.43
N GLY A 5 2.74 4.07 -19.72
CA GLY A 5 1.90 5.21 -19.35
C GLY A 5 1.92 5.47 -17.85
N ILE A 6 1.70 6.73 -17.50
CA ILE A 6 1.45 7.20 -16.13
C ILE A 6 0.23 8.12 -16.14
N THR A 7 -0.49 8.17 -15.02
CA THR A 7 -1.54 9.19 -14.82
C THR A 7 -1.70 9.51 -13.35
N VAL A 8 -2.26 10.69 -13.06
CA VAL A 8 -2.65 11.14 -11.72
C VAL A 8 -4.16 11.25 -11.67
N PHE A 9 -4.74 10.90 -10.53
CA PHE A 9 -6.17 10.88 -10.30
C PHE A 9 -6.49 11.31 -8.86
N GLU A 10 -7.59 12.04 -8.71
CA GLU A 10 -8.06 12.50 -7.39
C GLU A 10 -8.56 11.36 -6.51
N THR A 11 -8.28 11.46 -5.21
CA THR A 11 -8.77 10.56 -4.16
C THR A 11 -9.11 11.34 -2.87
N PRO A 12 -9.87 10.76 -1.93
CA PRO A 12 -10.18 11.40 -0.64
C PRO A 12 -8.96 11.77 0.21
N ILE A 13 -7.79 11.18 -0.08
CA ILE A 13 -6.54 11.46 0.66
C ILE A 13 -5.59 12.41 -0.04
N GLY A 14 -5.96 12.90 -1.22
CA GLY A 14 -5.12 13.67 -2.12
C GLY A 14 -4.94 12.96 -3.47
N PRO A 15 -4.36 13.63 -4.47
CA PRO A 15 -4.08 13.05 -5.78
C PRO A 15 -3.15 11.83 -5.64
N CYS A 16 -3.53 10.70 -6.22
CA CYS A 16 -2.64 9.53 -6.33
C CYS A 16 -2.19 9.37 -7.79
N GLY A 17 -1.06 8.69 -7.98
CA GLY A 17 -0.53 8.35 -9.29
C GLY A 17 -0.51 6.85 -9.53
N ILE A 18 -0.68 6.43 -10.78
CA ILE A 18 -0.56 5.04 -11.21
C ILE A 18 0.25 4.95 -12.49
N ALA A 19 1.09 3.92 -12.57
CA ALA A 19 1.99 3.65 -13.69
C ALA A 19 1.74 2.25 -14.24
N TRP A 20 1.79 2.10 -15.57
CA TRP A 20 1.59 0.81 -16.25
C TRP A 20 2.50 0.63 -17.45
N ARG A 21 2.86 -0.61 -17.74
CA ARG A 21 3.60 -1.00 -18.95
C ARG A 21 2.87 -2.17 -19.62
N GLY A 22 2.51 -2.02 -20.89
CA GLY A 22 1.67 -2.99 -21.59
C GLY A 22 0.35 -3.19 -20.85
N SER A 23 0.06 -4.43 -20.44
CA SER A 23 -1.15 -4.83 -19.71
C SER A 23 -0.97 -4.94 -18.19
N LYS A 24 0.16 -4.48 -17.64
CA LYS A 24 0.47 -4.62 -16.20
C LYS A 24 0.67 -3.28 -15.52
N ILE A 25 0.24 -3.19 -14.27
CA ILE A 25 0.57 -2.10 -13.36
C ILE A 25 1.99 -2.30 -12.87
N VAL A 26 2.81 -1.26 -12.98
CA VAL A 26 4.21 -1.26 -12.53
C VAL A 26 4.42 -0.45 -11.25
N GLY A 27 3.42 0.36 -10.86
CA GLY A 27 3.38 0.89 -9.51
C GLY A 27 2.30 1.94 -9.26
N VAL A 28 2.23 2.35 -8.00
CA VAL A 28 1.31 3.35 -7.47
C VAL A 28 2.11 4.34 -6.64
N GLU A 29 1.80 5.63 -6.78
CA GLU A 29 2.34 6.70 -5.98
C GLU A 29 1.22 7.30 -5.14
N ILE A 30 1.38 7.29 -3.81
CA ILE A 30 0.48 8.03 -2.95
C ILE A 30 0.96 9.47 -2.96
N GLY A 31 0.18 10.34 -3.56
CA GLY A 31 0.36 11.77 -3.42
C GLY A 31 -0.56 12.27 -2.33
N GLU A 32 0.02 13.02 -1.40
CA GLU A 32 -0.78 13.78 -0.44
C GLU A 32 -1.33 15.04 -1.13
N ALA A 33 -1.77 16.04 -0.38
CA ALA A 33 -2.64 17.15 -0.83
C ALA A 33 -2.19 18.02 -2.03
N ASP A 34 -1.03 17.78 -2.65
CA ASP A 34 -0.50 18.55 -3.79
C ASP A 34 -0.33 17.69 -5.06
N GLU A 35 -1.11 18.01 -6.10
CA GLU A 35 -1.04 17.35 -7.42
C GLU A 35 0.32 17.56 -8.09
N LYS A 36 0.93 18.75 -7.94
CA LYS A 36 2.22 19.07 -8.57
C LYS A 36 3.32 18.19 -7.99
N GLU A 37 3.35 18.03 -6.68
CA GLU A 37 4.30 17.17 -5.98
C GLU A 37 4.08 15.69 -6.33
N THR A 38 2.82 15.27 -6.42
CA THR A 38 2.43 13.92 -6.85
C THR A 38 2.93 13.61 -8.26
N ARG A 39 2.70 14.53 -9.20
CA ARG A 39 3.19 14.42 -10.58
C ARG A 39 4.71 14.37 -10.65
N HIS A 40 5.39 15.12 -9.79
CA HIS A 40 6.85 15.11 -9.68
C HIS A 40 7.36 13.74 -9.22
N ARG A 41 6.90 13.26 -8.06
CA ARG A 41 7.28 11.94 -7.51
C ARG A 41 6.97 10.80 -8.47
N LEU A 42 5.80 10.83 -9.12
CA LEU A 42 5.41 9.83 -10.10
C LEU A 42 6.38 9.79 -11.28
N ARG A 43 6.79 10.96 -11.80
CA ARG A 43 7.79 11.05 -12.89
C ARG A 43 9.17 10.58 -12.45
N GLU A 44 9.61 10.94 -11.25
CA GLU A 44 10.92 10.50 -10.73
C GLU A 44 10.96 8.98 -10.55
N ARG A 45 9.91 8.43 -9.96
CA ARG A 45 9.80 6.99 -9.67
C ARG A 45 9.63 6.14 -10.92
N PHE A 46 8.89 6.64 -11.91
CA PHE A 46 8.55 5.93 -13.14
C PHE A 46 9.10 6.68 -14.36
N ALA A 47 10.40 6.98 -14.32
CA ALA A 47 11.10 7.68 -15.39
C ALA A 47 10.92 6.97 -16.75
N GLY A 48 10.55 7.74 -17.78
CA GLY A 48 10.25 7.23 -19.11
C GLY A 48 8.78 6.87 -19.35
N GLY A 49 7.91 6.97 -18.33
CA GLY A 49 6.46 6.89 -18.51
C GLY A 49 5.89 8.19 -19.05
N GLU A 50 5.01 8.10 -20.04
CA GLU A 50 4.32 9.26 -20.62
C GLU A 50 2.95 9.45 -19.97
N TYR A 51 2.56 10.71 -19.74
CA TYR A 51 1.20 10.99 -19.30
C TYR A 51 0.22 10.62 -20.42
N ALA A 52 -0.67 9.68 -20.15
CA ALA A 52 -1.57 9.11 -21.15
C ALA A 52 -2.96 8.85 -20.56
N GLU A 53 -3.95 8.74 -21.44
CA GLU A 53 -5.29 8.30 -21.06
C GLU A 53 -5.24 6.85 -20.53
N PRO A 54 -5.70 6.59 -19.29
CA PRO A 54 -5.60 5.26 -18.70
C PRO A 54 -6.43 4.24 -19.49
N PRO A 55 -5.86 3.07 -19.87
CA PRO A 55 -6.64 1.99 -20.47
C PRO A 55 -7.67 1.41 -19.48
N ALA A 56 -8.59 0.59 -19.96
CA ALA A 56 -9.74 0.12 -19.18
C ALA A 56 -9.37 -0.54 -17.83
N PHE A 57 -8.34 -1.40 -17.81
CA PHE A 57 -7.89 -2.07 -16.58
C PHE A 57 -7.30 -1.08 -15.55
N ILE A 58 -6.69 0.02 -16.01
CA ILE A 58 -6.18 1.08 -15.14
C ILE A 58 -7.33 1.90 -14.59
N ARG A 59 -8.33 2.27 -15.41
CA ARG A 59 -9.54 2.96 -14.94
C ARG A 59 -10.27 2.13 -13.87
N GLN A 60 -10.45 0.83 -14.10
CA GLN A 60 -11.05 -0.08 -13.12
C GLN A 60 -10.25 -0.11 -11.81
N THR A 61 -8.92 -0.13 -11.89
CA THR A 61 -8.06 -0.12 -10.71
C THR A 61 -8.15 1.21 -9.95
N ILE A 62 -8.20 2.34 -10.67
CA ILE A 62 -8.41 3.68 -10.08
C ILE A 62 -9.72 3.73 -9.30
N GLU A 63 -10.81 3.22 -9.87
CA GLU A 63 -12.11 3.18 -9.19
C GLU A 63 -12.08 2.29 -7.95
N LYS A 64 -11.39 1.14 -7.98
CA LYS A 64 -11.15 0.32 -6.79
C LYS A 64 -10.35 1.07 -5.73
N VAL A 65 -9.27 1.77 -6.11
CA VAL A 65 -8.48 2.57 -5.17
C VAL A 65 -9.33 3.65 -4.51
N ARG A 66 -10.12 4.39 -5.29
CA ARG A 66 -11.07 5.39 -4.78
C ARG A 66 -12.06 4.78 -3.80
N ALA A 67 -12.71 3.68 -4.19
CA ALA A 67 -13.67 2.98 -3.34
C ALA A 67 -13.05 2.56 -2.00
N LEU A 68 -11.82 2.02 -1.98
CA LEU A 68 -11.13 1.70 -0.73
C LEU A 68 -10.91 2.95 0.12
N LEU A 69 -10.44 4.04 -0.49
CA LEU A 69 -10.14 5.29 0.19
C LEU A 69 -11.40 6.02 0.69
N ASP A 70 -12.57 5.71 0.13
CA ASP A 70 -13.90 6.10 0.63
C ASP A 70 -14.43 5.16 1.74
N GLY A 71 -13.67 4.12 2.11
CA GLY A 71 -14.01 3.17 3.16
C GLY A 71 -14.80 1.94 2.70
N ALA A 72 -14.90 1.70 1.39
CA ALA A 72 -15.47 0.45 0.86
C ALA A 72 -14.45 -0.70 0.92
N SER A 73 -14.87 -1.90 0.49
CA SER A 73 -14.02 -3.10 0.49
C SER A 73 -13.87 -3.74 -0.90
N PRO A 74 -13.16 -3.08 -1.83
CA PRO A 74 -12.91 -3.62 -3.15
C PRO A 74 -11.93 -4.80 -3.11
N ASP A 75 -12.07 -5.70 -4.08
CA ASP A 75 -11.14 -6.82 -4.28
C ASP A 75 -10.04 -6.46 -5.30
N PHE A 76 -8.79 -6.65 -4.90
CA PHE A 76 -7.60 -6.41 -5.72
C PHE A 76 -6.93 -7.70 -6.23
N SER A 77 -7.44 -8.89 -5.88
CA SER A 77 -6.84 -10.19 -6.20
C SER A 77 -6.55 -10.39 -7.70
N ASP A 78 -7.46 -9.95 -8.57
CA ASP A 78 -7.34 -10.06 -10.04
C ASP A 78 -6.62 -8.87 -10.70
N THR A 79 -5.99 -7.99 -9.91
CA THR A 79 -5.31 -6.81 -10.46
C THR A 79 -4.01 -7.22 -11.17
N PRO A 80 -3.77 -6.83 -12.43
CA PRO A 80 -2.61 -7.29 -13.19
C PRO A 80 -1.33 -6.55 -12.77
N LEU A 81 -0.74 -6.96 -11.65
CA LEU A 81 0.50 -6.40 -11.12
C LEU A 81 1.73 -7.02 -11.80
N ALA A 82 2.77 -6.22 -12.04
CA ALA A 82 4.07 -6.67 -12.53
C ALA A 82 4.90 -7.36 -11.42
N LEU A 83 4.34 -8.40 -10.78
CA LEU A 83 4.99 -9.17 -9.71
C LEU A 83 6.18 -10.00 -10.21
N ASP A 84 6.27 -10.27 -11.50
CA ASP A 84 7.41 -10.90 -12.16
C ASP A 84 8.64 -9.97 -12.24
N SER A 85 8.47 -8.67 -12.01
CA SER A 85 9.56 -7.69 -12.01
C SER A 85 10.11 -7.39 -10.61
N VAL A 86 9.60 -8.03 -9.56
CA VAL A 86 10.11 -7.87 -8.19
C VAL A 86 10.86 -9.12 -7.72
N PRO A 87 11.80 -9.01 -6.76
CA PRO A 87 12.51 -10.18 -6.23
C PRO A 87 11.57 -11.25 -5.66
N ASP A 88 11.95 -12.53 -5.76
CA ASP A 88 11.10 -13.67 -5.37
C ASP A 88 10.62 -13.64 -3.92
N LEU A 89 11.45 -13.15 -2.99
CA LEU A 89 11.03 -12.98 -1.60
C LEU A 89 9.92 -11.92 -1.49
N ASN A 90 10.09 -10.79 -2.17
CA ASN A 90 9.13 -9.69 -2.16
C ASN A 90 7.80 -10.15 -2.76
N ARG A 91 7.84 -10.86 -3.89
CA ARG A 91 6.67 -11.43 -4.52
C ARG A 91 5.86 -12.29 -3.54
N ARG A 92 6.51 -13.25 -2.87
CA ARG A 92 5.86 -14.12 -1.88
C ARG A 92 5.28 -13.35 -0.69
N VAL A 93 5.98 -12.31 -0.22
CA VAL A 93 5.45 -11.40 0.81
C VAL A 93 4.20 -10.68 0.33
N TYR A 94 4.21 -10.15 -0.90
CA TYR A 94 3.07 -9.43 -1.48
C TYR A 94 1.86 -10.34 -1.70
N GLU A 95 2.08 -11.55 -2.21
CA GLU A 95 1.04 -12.57 -2.36
C GLU A 95 0.36 -12.89 -1.02
N ILE A 96 1.14 -13.04 0.06
CA ILE A 96 0.59 -13.27 1.41
C ILE A 96 -0.30 -12.11 1.88
N ILE A 97 0.10 -10.85 1.67
CA ILE A 97 -0.66 -9.71 2.19
C ILE A 97 -1.81 -9.28 1.28
N LEU A 98 -1.82 -9.68 0.01
CA LEU A 98 -2.95 -9.50 -0.89
C LEU A 98 -4.20 -10.30 -0.45
N GLU A 99 -4.02 -11.35 0.35
CA GLU A 99 -5.13 -12.13 0.93
C GLU A 99 -5.87 -11.38 2.04
N LEU A 100 -5.27 -10.35 2.64
CA LEU A 100 -5.88 -9.59 3.73
C LEU A 100 -7.05 -8.76 3.21
N LYS A 101 -8.18 -8.78 3.93
CA LYS A 101 -9.30 -7.90 3.63
C LYS A 101 -9.11 -6.51 4.25
N PRO A 102 -9.79 -5.47 3.74
CA PRO A 102 -9.85 -4.19 4.41
C PRO A 102 -10.27 -4.34 5.87
N GLY A 103 -9.52 -3.70 6.77
CA GLY A 103 -9.76 -3.73 8.21
C GLY A 103 -9.07 -4.90 8.95
N GLU A 104 -8.49 -5.84 8.22
CA GLU A 104 -7.63 -6.88 8.80
C GLU A 104 -6.18 -6.41 8.89
N THR A 105 -5.49 -6.85 9.93
CA THR A 105 -4.04 -6.63 10.07
C THR A 105 -3.31 -7.94 10.34
N THR A 106 -2.02 -7.93 10.06
CA THR A 106 -1.10 -9.03 10.39
C THR A 106 0.21 -8.47 10.95
N THR A 107 1.15 -9.34 11.30
CA THR A 107 2.47 -8.94 11.80
C THR A 107 3.60 -9.42 10.91
N TYR A 108 4.73 -8.70 10.94
CA TYR A 108 5.95 -9.13 10.23
C TYR A 108 6.33 -10.58 10.58
N GLY A 109 6.25 -10.95 11.87
CA GLY A 109 6.53 -12.31 12.34
C GLY A 109 5.51 -13.35 11.91
N ALA A 110 4.23 -12.97 11.71
CA ALA A 110 3.23 -13.88 11.16
C ALA A 110 3.52 -14.18 9.67
N ILE A 111 3.89 -13.16 8.89
CA ILE A 111 4.31 -13.33 7.50
C ILE A 111 5.58 -14.19 7.42
N ALA A 112 6.58 -13.91 8.25
CA ALA A 112 7.82 -14.69 8.32
C ALA A 112 7.55 -16.19 8.60
N ARG A 113 6.65 -16.49 9.55
CA ARG A 113 6.19 -17.87 9.80
C ARG A 113 5.52 -18.51 8.60
N ARG A 114 4.67 -17.80 7.86
CA ARG A 114 4.05 -18.30 6.62
C ARG A 114 5.08 -18.58 5.53
N LEU A 115 6.18 -17.84 5.51
CA LEU A 115 7.32 -18.09 4.61
C LEU A 115 8.22 -19.25 5.06
N GLY A 116 7.94 -19.86 6.22
CA GLY A 116 8.64 -21.03 6.75
C GLY A 116 9.73 -20.71 7.77
N ASP A 117 10.01 -19.44 8.07
CA ASP A 117 11.07 -19.06 9.01
C ASP A 117 10.80 -17.72 9.71
N VAL A 118 10.65 -17.77 11.04
CA VAL A 118 10.47 -16.60 11.92
C VAL A 118 11.58 -15.56 11.80
N SER A 119 12.80 -15.99 11.47
CA SER A 119 13.98 -15.13 11.35
C SER A 119 13.85 -14.14 10.18
N LEU A 120 12.98 -14.42 9.21
CA LEU A 120 12.74 -13.58 8.03
C LEU A 120 12.01 -12.27 8.34
N SER A 121 11.60 -12.01 9.58
CA SER A 121 10.82 -10.82 9.96
C SER A 121 11.45 -9.50 9.47
N GLN A 122 12.77 -9.36 9.54
CA GLN A 122 13.48 -8.19 9.02
C GLN A 122 13.44 -8.11 7.48
N ALA A 123 13.62 -9.25 6.82
CA ALA A 123 13.55 -9.35 5.36
C ALA A 123 12.15 -9.05 4.82
N VAL A 124 11.11 -9.45 5.55
CA VAL A 124 9.71 -9.06 5.29
C VAL A 124 9.57 -7.53 5.39
N GLY A 125 10.12 -6.92 6.45
CA GLY A 125 10.12 -5.46 6.60
C GLY A 125 10.78 -4.73 5.41
N TYR A 126 11.94 -5.23 4.96
CA TYR A 126 12.63 -4.71 3.78
C TYR A 126 11.78 -4.86 2.50
N ALA A 127 11.20 -6.04 2.27
CA ALA A 127 10.34 -6.32 1.12
C ALA A 127 9.14 -5.36 1.07
N LEU A 128 8.47 -5.13 2.21
CA LEU A 128 7.33 -4.22 2.31
C LEU A 128 7.73 -2.76 2.09
N GLY A 129 8.91 -2.34 2.54
CA GLY A 129 9.45 -1.01 2.26
C GLY A 129 9.79 -0.77 0.79
N LYS A 130 9.93 -1.85 0.00
CA LYS A 130 10.15 -1.80 -1.45
C LYS A 130 8.88 -2.00 -2.27
N ASN A 131 7.70 -2.06 -1.63
CA ASN A 131 6.42 -2.25 -2.32
C ASN A 131 6.19 -1.17 -3.39
N PRO A 132 6.14 -1.53 -4.69
CA PRO A 132 5.84 -0.57 -5.74
C PRO A 132 4.34 -0.31 -5.90
N PHE A 133 3.49 -1.10 -5.25
CA PHE A 133 2.04 -1.07 -5.38
C PHE A 133 1.34 -0.73 -4.05
N PRO A 134 1.68 0.37 -3.35
CA PRO A 134 0.97 0.72 -2.12
C PRO A 134 -0.54 0.84 -2.40
N ILE A 135 -1.36 0.68 -1.35
CA ILE A 135 -2.83 0.56 -1.40
C ILE A 135 -3.30 -0.77 -2.00
N ILE A 136 -2.86 -1.12 -3.22
CA ILE A 136 -3.25 -2.38 -3.89
C ILE A 136 -2.64 -3.58 -3.18
N VAL A 137 -1.32 -3.58 -3.00
CA VAL A 137 -0.59 -4.47 -2.10
C VAL A 137 -0.58 -3.78 -0.73
N PRO A 138 -1.37 -4.26 0.25
CA PRO A 138 -1.76 -3.45 1.39
C PRO A 138 -0.71 -3.50 2.52
N CYS A 139 0.50 -3.01 2.26
CA CYS A 139 1.59 -3.05 3.23
C CYS A 139 1.33 -2.22 4.50
N HIS A 140 0.35 -1.31 4.48
CA HIS A 140 -0.12 -0.58 5.66
C HIS A 140 -0.82 -1.50 6.69
N ARG A 141 -1.36 -2.65 6.27
CA ARG A 141 -1.98 -3.67 7.14
C ARG A 141 -0.98 -4.51 7.93
N VAL A 142 0.32 -4.32 7.71
CA VAL A 142 1.37 -5.08 8.42
C VAL A 142 1.94 -4.26 9.59
N LEU A 143 1.83 -4.81 10.78
CA LEU A 143 2.22 -4.18 12.04
C LEU A 143 3.38 -4.92 12.72
N GLY A 144 4.02 -4.26 13.68
CA GLY A 144 4.91 -4.89 14.65
C GLY A 144 4.15 -5.80 15.61
N SER A 145 4.89 -6.46 16.50
CA SER A 145 4.30 -7.23 17.60
C SER A 145 3.33 -6.36 18.43
N ASN A 146 2.25 -6.97 18.93
CA ASN A 146 1.22 -6.31 19.75
C ASN A 146 0.58 -5.09 19.09
N GLY A 147 0.42 -5.08 17.76
CA GLY A 147 -0.25 -4.00 17.04
C GLY A 147 0.56 -2.72 16.89
N LYS A 148 1.86 -2.74 17.22
CA LYS A 148 2.70 -1.55 17.11
C LYS A 148 2.81 -1.09 15.66
N VAL A 149 2.42 0.15 15.39
CA VAL A 149 2.56 0.74 14.06
C VAL A 149 4.03 0.97 13.77
N GLY A 150 4.58 0.19 12.83
CA GLY A 150 5.92 0.39 12.28
C GLY A 150 5.91 1.42 11.13
N GLY A 151 7.10 1.73 10.61
CA GLY A 151 7.26 2.70 9.53
C GLY A 151 6.50 2.35 8.24
N PHE A 152 6.41 3.34 7.35
CA PHE A 152 5.77 3.26 6.06
C PHE A 152 6.58 4.04 5.03
N SER A 153 6.83 3.45 3.87
CA SER A 153 7.76 4.00 2.88
C SER A 153 7.10 4.89 1.82
N ALA A 154 5.77 4.99 1.81
CA ALA A 154 5.07 5.94 0.93
C ALA A 154 5.19 7.37 1.47
N ALA A 155 4.90 8.36 0.61
CA ALA A 155 4.82 9.77 1.02
C ALA A 155 3.91 9.93 2.25
N GLY A 156 4.31 10.82 3.17
CA GLY A 156 3.65 11.05 4.47
C GLY A 156 3.90 9.98 5.55
N GLY A 157 4.56 8.87 5.21
CA GLY A 157 5.09 7.92 6.18
C GLY A 157 4.04 7.33 7.13
N THR A 158 4.36 7.31 8.42
CA THR A 158 3.50 6.68 9.44
C THR A 158 2.11 7.32 9.52
N ALA A 159 1.99 8.63 9.29
CA ALA A 159 0.72 9.34 9.27
C ALA A 159 -0.21 8.78 8.17
N THR A 160 0.32 8.55 6.97
CA THR A 160 -0.43 7.96 5.85
C THR A 160 -0.85 6.53 6.15
N LYS A 161 0.03 5.73 6.77
CA LYS A 161 -0.31 4.36 7.21
C LYS A 161 -1.47 4.35 8.19
N LEU A 162 -1.45 5.22 9.19
CA LEU A 162 -2.53 5.38 10.16
C LEU A 162 -3.83 5.85 9.50
N ARG A 163 -3.74 6.80 8.56
CA ARG A 163 -4.89 7.26 7.79
C ARG A 163 -5.56 6.12 7.03
N LEU A 164 -4.79 5.28 6.34
CA LEU A 164 -5.30 4.11 5.62
C LEU A 164 -5.93 3.09 6.58
N LEU A 165 -5.27 2.80 7.71
CA LEU A 165 -5.83 1.91 8.74
C LEU A 165 -7.15 2.45 9.32
N ASN A 166 -7.27 3.78 9.50
CA ASN A 166 -8.49 4.43 9.97
C ASN A 166 -9.63 4.36 8.95
N ILE A 167 -9.33 4.63 7.66
CA ILE A 167 -10.30 4.50 6.56
C ILE A 167 -10.87 3.08 6.53
N GLU A 168 -10.00 2.08 6.69
CA GLU A 168 -10.39 0.67 6.69
C GLU A 168 -10.97 0.17 8.03
N ARG A 169 -11.01 1.01 9.07
CA ARG A 169 -11.44 0.65 10.44
C ARG A 169 -10.69 -0.58 10.98
N ALA A 170 -9.37 -0.57 10.83
CA ALA A 170 -8.53 -1.72 11.08
C ALA A 170 -8.47 -2.14 12.55
N ARG A 171 -8.55 -3.45 12.80
CA ARG A 171 -8.28 -4.04 14.12
C ARG A 171 -6.77 -4.18 14.32
N THR A 172 -6.19 -3.39 15.21
CA THR A 172 -4.74 -3.37 15.46
C THR A 172 -4.31 -4.26 16.62
N THR A 173 -5.23 -4.65 17.50
CA THR A 173 -4.98 -5.54 18.64
C THR A 173 -5.95 -6.73 18.61
N SER A 174 -5.54 -7.84 19.24
CA SER A 174 -6.38 -9.04 19.42
C SER A 174 -7.28 -8.94 20.64
N GLU A 175 -7.00 -8.03 21.57
CA GLU A 175 -7.83 -7.79 22.75
C GLU A 175 -9.03 -6.91 22.38
N PRO A 176 -10.25 -7.27 22.80
CA PRO A 176 -11.42 -6.42 22.62
C PRO A 176 -11.24 -5.16 23.46
N ASP A 177 -10.86 -4.08 22.80
CA ASP A 177 -10.69 -2.80 23.47
C ASP A 177 -12.06 -2.15 23.66
N LEU A 178 -12.53 -2.13 24.92
CA LEU A 178 -13.73 -1.42 25.35
C LEU A 178 -13.66 0.10 25.04
N PHE A 179 -12.46 0.63 24.79
CA PHE A 179 -12.19 2.02 24.45
C PHE A 179 -11.26 2.19 23.23
N GLY A 180 -11.22 1.20 22.32
CA GLY A 180 -10.34 1.16 21.12
C GLY A 180 -10.72 2.16 20.04
N GLY A 181 -10.77 3.43 20.44
CA GLY A 181 -11.31 4.52 19.68
C GLY A 181 -10.48 4.77 18.45
N LEU A 182 -11.05 4.40 17.30
CA LEU A 182 -10.81 5.16 16.10
C LEU A 182 -11.01 6.66 16.43
N PRO A 183 -10.17 7.57 15.93
CA PRO A 183 -9.05 7.31 15.03
C PRO A 183 -7.79 6.83 15.77
N LEU A 184 -7.08 5.86 15.17
CA LEU A 184 -5.69 5.55 15.49
C LEU A 184 -4.85 6.82 15.28
N GLN A 185 -4.05 7.18 16.29
CA GLN A 185 -3.15 8.33 16.28
C GLN A 185 -1.70 7.87 16.45
N GLU A 186 -0.74 8.68 15.98
CA GLU A 186 0.66 8.47 16.32
C GLU A 186 0.81 8.63 17.83
N ARG A 187 1.40 7.63 18.51
CA ARG A 187 1.78 7.80 19.92
C ARG A 187 2.98 8.76 19.96
N PRO A 188 2.96 9.80 20.81
CA PRO A 188 4.10 10.69 20.94
C PRO A 188 5.36 9.88 21.22
N GLN A 189 6.46 10.17 20.52
CA GLN A 189 7.76 9.61 20.91
C GLN A 189 8.11 10.23 22.27
N THR A 190 7.92 9.49 23.36
CA THR A 190 8.48 9.87 24.65
C THR A 190 9.99 9.76 24.53
N GLY A 191 10.64 10.92 24.36
CA GLY A 191 12.07 11.05 24.55
C GLY A 191 12.44 10.63 25.96
N TRP A 192 13.50 9.82 26.07
CA TRP A 192 14.26 9.67 27.31
C TRP A 192 15.42 10.66 27.26
#